data_AF-A0A6P7KPC2-F1
#
_entry.id   AF-A0A6P7KPC2-F1
#
_cell.length_a   1.000
_cell.length_b   1.000
_cell.length_c   1.000
_cell.angle_alpha   90.00
_cell.angle_beta   90.00
_cell.angle_gamma   90.00
#
_symmetry.space_group_name_H-M   'P 1'
#
loop_
_entity.id
_entity.type
_entity.pdbx_description
1 polymer ?
#
loop_
_entity_poly.entity_id
_entity_poly.type
_entity_poly.pdbx_seq_one_letter_code
_entity_poly.pdbx_strand_id
1 'polypeptide(L)'
;MPLNETCLICSAADQLTSCERTVMAALCVSVLTLNMFLSVFFLPGELADCPDKSKLFITAPKKMEALSGSCLHVPCSFTSKGKEDFKSHRTTFGVWIKKHFSFDDGYKQNVIFNSSSPSNIYPMEITGNLSQKNCSTLFNDLTTNHSDTYYFRIENEPFRTTAFCDPLQIRVQDSPWSPSINISAGDLKEKQSVSITCSALTPCPHSPPRLTWNLHPDSDSETEENTDGTFTTKLQQTVTLSHTHDGYNISCSATYPVNGGPSKTAETQQTLSVSYAPRDTSASISPSGLLSAGIWVNLTCSSRAKPPISSFTWFKTTTDGPKKVHEGHMYSLNVTDGADYYCVAVNALGNQTSWVHVNASAARTVDVYTTVRITGLLMLCSAVVIFECWFRSRFRNKAAETDDVNRVIEVQAS
;
A
#
# COMPACT_ATOMS: atom_id res chain seq x y z
N MET A 1 16.44 37.14 -29.24
CA MET A 1 17.74 37.68 -29.71
C MET A 1 18.50 38.16 -28.48
N PRO A 2 19.76 37.73 -28.33
CA PRO A 2 20.47 37.65 -27.06
C PRO A 2 21.61 38.69 -26.99
N LEU A 3 22.41 38.65 -25.92
CA LEU A 3 23.86 38.97 -25.81
C LEU A 3 24.14 39.41 -24.35
N ASN A 4 25.15 38.93 -23.64
CA ASN A 4 26.13 37.89 -23.88
C ASN A 4 26.80 37.62 -22.52
N GLU A 5 26.89 36.36 -22.12
CA GLU A 5 27.85 35.91 -21.12
C GLU A 5 29.25 35.91 -21.75
N THR A 6 30.24 36.38 -21.01
CA THR A 6 31.64 36.03 -21.27
C THR A 6 32.24 35.49 -19.98
N CYS A 7 32.17 34.17 -19.82
CA CYS A 7 33.00 33.42 -18.88
C CYS A 7 34.03 32.65 -19.71
N LEU A 8 35.31 33.01 -19.61
CA LEU A 8 36.41 32.36 -20.29
C LEU A 8 37.45 31.91 -19.25
N ILE A 9 37.35 30.63 -18.92
CA ILE A 9 38.40 29.61 -18.75
C ILE A 9 39.65 29.99 -17.93
N CYS A 10 39.85 29.27 -16.81
CA CYS A 10 41.11 28.56 -16.57
C CYS A 10 40.88 27.32 -15.68
N SER A 11 41.16 26.16 -16.26
CA SER A 11 41.28 24.85 -15.62
C SER A 11 42.57 24.75 -14.80
N ALA A 12 42.54 24.09 -13.65
CA ALA A 12 43.56 23.13 -13.24
C ALA A 12 43.05 22.30 -12.06
N ALA A 13 43.32 21.00 -12.13
CA ALA A 13 42.85 19.96 -11.25
C ALA A 13 43.69 19.80 -9.98
N ASP A 14 43.06 19.10 -9.03
CA ASP A 14 43.61 18.22 -7.99
C ASP A 14 44.27 18.77 -6.71
N GLN A 15 43.83 18.12 -5.62
CA GLN A 15 44.36 18.07 -4.25
C GLN A 15 44.02 19.23 -3.30
N LEU A 16 42.96 19.04 -2.50
CA LEU A 16 42.95 19.24 -1.03
C LEU A 16 41.60 18.77 -0.44
N THR A 17 41.48 17.46 -0.26
CA THR A 17 40.44 16.83 0.56
C THR A 17 40.85 16.86 2.05
N SER A 18 39.86 17.02 2.93
CA SER A 18 39.89 16.75 4.39
C SER A 18 40.06 17.91 5.38
N CYS A 19 39.80 19.18 5.02
CA CYS A 19 39.68 20.26 6.03
C CYS A 19 38.49 21.22 5.89
N GLU A 20 37.46 20.88 5.10
CA GLU A 20 36.25 21.73 4.98
C GLU A 20 34.96 21.10 5.54
N ARG A 21 34.93 19.79 5.83
CA ARG A 21 33.72 19.13 6.35
C ARG A 21 33.38 19.54 7.80
N THR A 22 34.37 19.88 8.61
CA THR A 22 34.16 20.28 10.01
C THR A 22 33.64 21.72 10.13
N VAL A 23 34.07 22.61 9.22
CA VAL A 23 33.65 24.03 9.23
C VAL A 23 32.24 24.19 8.66
N MET A 24 31.90 23.46 7.60
CA MET A 24 30.52 23.42 7.08
C MET A 24 29.53 22.82 8.09
N ALA A 25 29.91 21.79 8.85
CA ALA A 25 29.06 21.23 9.90
C ALA A 25 28.86 22.19 11.08
N ALA A 26 29.91 22.91 11.51
CA ALA A 26 29.80 23.89 12.58
C ALA A 26 28.94 25.10 12.19
N LEU A 27 29.07 25.58 10.95
CA LEU A 27 28.23 26.65 10.41
C LEU A 27 26.77 26.21 10.25
N CYS A 28 26.53 24.97 9.81
CA CYS A 28 25.16 24.42 9.70
C CYS A 28 24.48 24.30 11.07
N VAL A 29 25.20 23.88 12.11
CA VAL A 29 24.67 23.81 13.48
C VAL A 29 24.35 25.21 14.02
N SER A 30 25.21 26.21 13.77
CA SER A 30 24.93 27.59 14.20
C SER A 30 23.79 28.27 13.43
N VAL A 31 23.56 27.94 12.15
CA VAL A 31 22.42 28.45 11.36
C VAL A 31 21.13 27.72 11.73
N LEU A 32 21.20 26.43 12.10
CA LEU A 32 20.07 25.68 12.65
C LEU A 32 19.67 26.18 14.04
N THR A 33 20.63 26.50 14.92
CA THR A 33 20.30 27.06 16.25
C THR A 33 19.78 28.48 16.15
N LEU A 34 20.24 29.31 15.21
CA LEU A 34 19.69 30.66 15.02
C LEU A 34 18.30 30.66 14.36
N ASN A 35 18.02 29.71 13.45
CA ASN A 35 16.67 29.53 12.88
C ASN A 35 15.69 28.85 13.86
N MET A 36 16.18 28.16 14.90
CA MET A 36 15.33 27.63 15.97
C MET A 36 14.89 28.70 16.98
N PHE A 37 15.53 29.88 16.98
CA PHE A 37 15.13 31.04 17.79
C PHE A 37 14.37 32.13 17.01
N LEU A 38 14.16 31.91 15.70
CA LEU A 38 13.32 32.75 14.82
C LEU A 38 12.05 32.04 14.34
N SER A 39 11.74 30.87 14.90
CA SER A 39 10.36 30.43 15.07
C SER A 39 9.71 31.36 16.10
N VAL A 40 9.32 32.53 15.60
CA VAL A 40 8.23 33.34 16.15
C VAL A 40 7.20 32.37 16.69
N PHE A 41 6.92 32.49 17.98
CA PHE A 41 5.77 31.90 18.61
C PHE A 41 4.55 32.26 17.74
N PHE A 42 4.16 31.37 16.83
CA PHE A 42 2.80 31.31 16.37
C PHE A 42 2.01 30.78 17.56
N LEU A 43 1.77 31.65 18.53
CA LEU A 43 0.61 31.54 19.38
C LEU A 43 -0.55 31.37 18.40
N PRO A 44 -1.33 30.27 18.47
CA PRO A 44 -2.61 30.24 17.78
C PRO A 44 -3.34 31.51 18.21
N GLY A 45 -3.77 32.30 17.23
CA GLY A 45 -4.38 33.60 17.47
C GLY A 45 -5.49 33.48 18.51
N GLU A 46 -5.23 33.98 19.70
CA GLU A 46 -6.18 34.03 20.80
C GLU A 46 -6.12 35.42 21.42
N LEU A 47 -7.33 35.97 21.60
CA LEU A 47 -7.69 37.26 22.17
C LEU A 47 -7.50 38.48 21.26
N ALA A 48 -8.43 38.62 20.30
CA ALA A 48 -9.10 39.92 20.20
C ALA A 48 -9.72 40.17 21.57
N ASP A 49 -9.20 41.14 22.31
CA ASP A 49 -9.65 41.46 23.66
C ASP A 49 -11.16 41.72 23.63
N CYS A 50 -11.92 40.78 24.22
CA CYS A 50 -13.36 40.89 24.33
C CYS A 50 -13.66 42.08 25.25
N PRO A 51 -14.52 43.04 24.86
CA PRO A 51 -14.79 44.19 25.69
C PRO A 51 -15.14 43.78 27.12
N ASP A 52 -14.58 44.47 28.12
CA ASP A 52 -14.81 44.29 29.58
C ASP A 52 -16.29 44.21 30.02
N LYS A 53 -17.21 44.55 29.10
CA LYS A 53 -18.65 44.49 29.30
C LYS A 53 -19.25 43.10 29.11
N SER A 54 -18.53 42.12 28.58
CA SER A 54 -19.07 40.76 28.44
C SER A 54 -19.18 40.06 29.80
N LYS A 55 -20.40 39.65 30.13
CA LYS A 55 -20.73 38.96 31.39
C LYS A 55 -20.95 37.45 31.22
N LEU A 56 -21.01 36.97 29.98
CA LEU A 56 -21.27 35.58 29.63
C LEU A 56 -20.30 35.14 28.55
N PHE A 57 -19.71 33.98 28.77
CA PHE A 57 -18.78 33.34 27.84
C PHE A 57 -19.24 31.91 27.61
N ILE A 58 -19.21 31.46 26.36
CA ILE A 58 -19.51 30.07 26.04
C ILE A 58 -18.26 29.34 25.56
N THR A 59 -18.09 28.11 26.03
CA THR A 59 -17.12 27.16 25.53
C THR A 59 -17.85 26.23 24.57
N ALA A 60 -17.67 26.49 23.28
CA ALA A 60 -18.18 25.69 22.17
C ALA A 60 -17.19 25.79 20.99
N PRO A 61 -17.21 24.85 20.03
CA PRO A 61 -16.40 24.96 18.82
C PRO A 61 -16.68 26.28 18.08
N LYS A 62 -15.64 27.00 17.66
CA LYS A 62 -15.83 28.31 16.99
C LYS A 62 -16.44 28.17 15.59
N LYS A 63 -16.18 27.06 14.91
CA LYS A 63 -16.69 26.74 13.58
C LYS A 63 -17.13 25.28 13.56
N MET A 64 -18.31 25.01 13.01
CA MET A 64 -18.84 23.66 12.82
C MET A 64 -19.43 23.52 11.43
N GLU A 65 -19.39 22.30 10.92
CA GLU A 65 -20.01 21.93 9.66
C GLU A 65 -21.18 20.98 9.92
N ALA A 66 -22.25 21.16 9.14
CA ALA A 66 -23.43 20.31 9.21
C ALA A 66 -23.84 19.82 7.82
N LEU A 67 -24.55 18.69 7.79
CA LEU A 67 -25.07 18.13 6.55
C LEU A 67 -26.50 18.60 6.34
N SER A 68 -26.75 19.15 5.16
CA SER A 68 -28.08 19.58 4.70
C SER A 68 -29.05 18.39 4.69
N GLY A 69 -30.17 18.55 5.37
CA GLY A 69 -31.20 17.56 5.65
C GLY A 69 -30.94 16.70 6.90
N SER A 70 -29.87 16.97 7.65
CA SER A 70 -29.52 16.24 8.87
C SER A 70 -29.54 17.16 10.10
N CYS A 71 -29.01 16.67 11.22
CA CYS A 71 -28.92 17.42 12.47
C CYS A 71 -27.47 17.88 12.77
N LEU A 72 -27.31 18.69 13.81
CA LEU A 72 -26.02 19.06 14.39
C LEU A 72 -26.15 19.19 15.90
N HIS A 73 -25.40 18.38 16.64
CA HIS A 73 -25.23 18.56 18.08
C HIS A 73 -24.05 19.51 18.35
N VAL A 74 -24.36 20.61 19.04
CA VAL A 74 -23.38 21.61 19.46
C VAL A 74 -23.06 21.37 20.93
N PRO A 75 -21.87 20.83 21.26
CA PRO A 75 -21.42 20.77 22.65
C PRO A 75 -21.16 22.20 23.14
N CYS A 76 -21.77 22.55 24.27
CA CYS A 76 -21.71 23.91 24.80
C CYS A 76 -21.76 23.90 26.32
N SER A 77 -20.84 24.63 26.93
CA SER A 77 -20.92 25.03 28.33
C SER A 77 -20.74 26.54 28.47
N PHE A 78 -21.15 27.12 29.58
CA PHE A 78 -21.02 28.56 29.76
C PHE A 78 -20.47 28.96 31.13
N THR A 79 -19.83 30.13 31.16
CA THR A 79 -19.35 30.77 32.38
C THR A 79 -19.88 32.19 32.47
N SER A 80 -20.15 32.65 33.69
CA SER A 80 -20.66 33.99 33.97
C SER A 80 -19.68 34.77 34.82
N LYS A 81 -19.52 36.06 34.56
CA LYS A 81 -18.74 37.00 35.37
C LYS A 81 -19.59 38.25 35.67
N GLY A 82 -19.67 38.67 36.93
CA GLY A 82 -20.33 39.92 37.30
C GLY A 82 -20.69 40.03 38.78
N LYS A 83 -21.28 41.18 39.17
CA LYS A 83 -21.88 41.36 40.51
C LYS A 83 -23.29 40.76 40.60
N GLU A 84 -24.00 40.72 39.47
CA GLU A 84 -25.26 40.01 39.30
C GLU A 84 -24.94 38.67 38.65
N ASP A 85 -24.72 37.65 39.47
CA ASP A 85 -24.36 36.34 38.97
C ASP A 85 -25.57 35.52 38.54
N PHE A 86 -25.33 34.64 37.56
CA PHE A 86 -26.21 33.54 37.22
C PHE A 86 -26.60 32.73 38.48
N LYS A 87 -27.90 32.45 38.62
CA LYS A 87 -28.46 31.67 39.73
C LYS A 87 -29.06 30.36 39.21
N SER A 88 -28.39 29.25 39.49
CA SER A 88 -28.75 27.90 39.03
C SER A 88 -30.15 27.44 39.45
N HIS A 89 -30.64 27.89 40.60
CA HIS A 89 -31.97 27.54 41.12
C HIS A 89 -33.12 28.32 40.47
N ARG A 90 -32.82 29.39 39.72
CA ARG A 90 -33.85 30.16 39.02
C ARG A 90 -34.15 29.54 37.67
N THR A 91 -35.39 29.69 37.24
CA THR A 91 -35.80 29.35 35.89
C THR A 91 -34.87 30.02 34.89
N THR A 92 -34.27 29.22 34.02
CA THR A 92 -33.27 29.66 33.06
C THR A 92 -33.74 29.24 31.68
N PHE A 93 -33.73 30.20 30.75
CA PHE A 93 -34.01 29.92 29.35
C PHE A 93 -32.77 30.23 28.51
N GLY A 94 -32.55 29.40 27.51
CA GLY A 94 -31.50 29.58 26.51
C GLY A 94 -32.10 30.09 25.21
N VAL A 95 -31.39 31.01 24.58
CA VAL A 95 -31.84 31.67 23.35
C VAL A 95 -30.70 31.63 22.33
N TRP A 96 -31.03 31.25 21.10
CA TRP A 96 -30.11 31.32 19.96
C TRP A 96 -30.51 32.47 19.05
N ILE A 97 -29.52 33.30 18.71
CA ILE A 97 -29.67 34.49 17.89
C ILE A 97 -28.77 34.35 16.66
N LYS A 98 -29.32 34.58 15.47
CA LYS A 98 -28.63 34.43 14.19
C LYS A 98 -28.17 35.79 13.66
N LYS A 99 -27.09 35.86 12.89
CA LYS A 99 -26.51 37.06 12.23
C LYS A 99 -25.93 38.11 13.16
N HIS A 100 -26.69 38.59 14.14
CA HIS A 100 -26.30 39.71 14.99
C HIS A 100 -26.67 39.47 16.45
N PHE A 101 -25.79 39.81 17.39
CA PHE A 101 -25.92 39.47 18.81
C PHE A 101 -26.94 40.32 19.59
N SER A 102 -27.36 41.48 19.07
CA SER A 102 -28.33 42.36 19.75
C SER A 102 -29.69 41.67 19.91
N PHE A 103 -30.29 41.87 21.08
CA PHE A 103 -31.60 41.34 21.48
C PHE A 103 -32.65 42.46 21.64
N ASP A 104 -32.37 43.65 21.11
CA ASP A 104 -33.28 44.81 21.19
C ASP A 104 -34.45 44.65 20.20
N ASP A 105 -35.50 45.45 20.36
CA ASP A 105 -36.73 45.36 19.57
C ASP A 105 -36.51 45.41 18.05
N GLY A 106 -35.49 46.13 17.58
CA GLY A 106 -35.12 46.21 16.15
C GLY A 106 -34.46 44.95 15.58
N TYR A 107 -34.09 43.98 16.43
CA TYR A 107 -33.37 42.76 16.07
C TYR A 107 -34.10 41.47 16.49
N LYS A 108 -35.37 41.56 16.94
CA LYS A 108 -36.17 40.39 17.34
C LYS A 108 -36.29 39.31 16.25
N GLN A 109 -36.26 39.70 14.98
CA GLN A 109 -36.26 38.80 13.82
C GLN A 109 -35.04 37.86 13.74
N ASN A 110 -33.95 38.18 14.45
CA ASN A 110 -32.76 37.34 14.52
C ASN A 110 -32.87 36.24 15.58
N VAL A 111 -33.87 36.30 16.46
CA VAL A 111 -34.12 35.25 17.46
C VAL A 111 -34.77 34.08 16.78
N ILE A 112 -34.02 32.99 16.66
CA ILE A 112 -34.44 31.80 15.91
C ILE A 112 -34.96 30.68 16.82
N PHE A 113 -34.52 30.70 18.07
CA PHE A 113 -34.92 29.76 19.09
C PHE A 113 -34.88 30.40 20.47
N ASN A 114 -35.93 30.17 21.25
CA ASN A 114 -36.04 30.50 22.66
C ASN A 114 -36.71 29.33 23.39
N SER A 115 -36.03 28.76 24.39
CA SER A 115 -36.53 27.61 25.14
C SER A 115 -37.75 27.93 26.02
N SER A 116 -38.08 29.21 26.23
CA SER A 116 -39.33 29.62 26.90
C SER A 116 -40.52 29.70 25.94
N SER A 117 -40.28 29.72 24.63
CA SER A 117 -41.32 29.93 23.62
C SER A 117 -41.90 28.58 23.18
N PRO A 118 -43.24 28.44 23.11
CA PRO A 118 -43.86 27.22 22.58
C PRO A 118 -43.71 27.10 21.06
N SER A 119 -43.43 28.20 20.36
CA SER A 119 -43.20 28.23 18.92
C SER A 119 -41.84 28.87 18.61
N ASN A 120 -41.03 28.17 17.83
CA ASN A 120 -39.71 28.61 17.39
C ASN A 120 -39.63 28.54 15.86
N ILE A 121 -38.78 29.38 15.28
CA ILE A 121 -38.61 29.44 13.83
C ILE A 121 -37.92 28.17 13.32
N TYR A 122 -36.99 27.63 14.10
CA TYR A 122 -36.25 26.41 13.78
C TYR A 122 -36.48 25.30 14.81
N PRO A 123 -36.51 24.02 14.35
CA PRO A 123 -36.64 22.86 15.23
C PRO A 123 -35.30 22.61 15.94
N MET A 124 -35.13 23.26 17.10
CA MET A 124 -33.93 23.13 17.93
C MET A 124 -34.33 22.69 19.34
N GLU A 125 -33.41 22.02 20.03
CA GLU A 125 -33.63 21.56 21.40
C GLU A 125 -32.36 21.74 22.24
N ILE A 126 -32.49 22.37 23.42
CA ILE A 126 -31.39 22.39 24.39
C ILE A 126 -31.40 21.05 25.12
N THR A 127 -30.41 20.21 24.80
CA THR A 127 -30.22 18.89 25.42
C THR A 127 -29.45 18.98 26.75
N GLY A 128 -28.69 20.05 26.94
CA GLY A 128 -27.94 20.33 28.16
C GLY A 128 -28.80 20.87 29.31
N ASN A 129 -28.39 20.58 30.55
CA ASN A 129 -28.99 21.19 31.73
C ASN A 129 -28.40 22.58 32.02
N LEU A 130 -29.19 23.63 31.73
CA LEU A 130 -28.77 25.03 31.91
C LEU A 130 -28.47 25.38 33.38
N SER A 131 -29.13 24.75 34.37
CA SER A 131 -28.83 24.94 35.80
C SER A 131 -27.43 24.43 36.17
N GLN A 132 -26.91 23.47 35.41
CA GLN A 132 -25.55 22.94 35.53
C GLN A 132 -24.56 23.63 34.58
N LYS A 133 -24.95 24.76 33.99
CA LYS A 133 -24.18 25.52 33.00
C LYS A 133 -23.86 24.78 31.70
N ASN A 134 -24.67 23.78 31.35
CA ASN A 134 -24.59 23.04 30.10
C ASN A 134 -25.62 23.61 29.11
N CYS A 135 -25.14 24.22 28.03
CA CYS A 135 -25.93 24.83 26.96
C CYS A 135 -25.96 23.99 25.68
N SER A 136 -25.56 22.71 25.75
CA SER A 136 -25.50 21.83 24.59
C SER A 136 -26.85 21.81 23.88
N THR A 137 -26.82 22.02 22.56
CA THR A 137 -28.03 22.22 21.75
C THR A 137 -28.00 21.32 20.52
N LEU A 138 -29.11 20.65 20.25
CA LEU A 138 -29.36 19.88 19.05
C LEU A 138 -30.12 20.75 18.03
N PHE A 139 -29.53 20.94 16.85
CA PHE A 139 -30.17 21.55 15.70
C PHE A 139 -30.71 20.44 14.82
N ASN A 140 -32.02 20.41 14.54
CA ASN A 140 -32.62 19.43 13.64
C ASN A 140 -32.90 20.03 12.26
N ASP A 141 -33.04 19.18 11.25
CA ASP A 141 -33.49 19.51 9.90
C ASP A 141 -32.77 20.72 9.28
N LEU A 142 -31.45 20.75 9.43
CA LEU A 142 -30.63 21.83 8.92
C LEU A 142 -30.69 21.88 7.39
N THR A 143 -30.73 23.10 6.86
CA THR A 143 -30.70 23.39 5.42
C THR A 143 -29.62 24.42 5.14
N THR A 144 -29.26 24.62 3.89
CA THR A 144 -28.25 25.62 3.48
C THR A 144 -28.55 27.03 4.01
N ASN A 145 -29.82 27.38 4.19
CA ASN A 145 -30.28 28.65 4.79
C ASN A 145 -29.87 28.82 6.27
N HIS A 146 -29.48 27.75 6.96
CA HIS A 146 -28.97 27.79 8.34
C HIS A 146 -27.45 28.05 8.39
N SER A 147 -26.78 28.25 7.26
CA SER A 147 -25.37 28.66 7.27
C SER A 147 -25.27 30.12 7.72
N ASP A 148 -24.73 30.36 8.92
CA ASP A 148 -24.60 31.72 9.48
C ASP A 148 -23.73 31.71 10.75
N THR A 149 -23.64 32.89 11.39
CA THR A 149 -23.08 33.07 12.72
C THR A 149 -24.19 33.13 13.76
N TYR A 150 -23.98 32.41 14.86
CA TYR A 150 -24.93 32.16 15.93
C TYR A 150 -24.37 32.64 17.26
N TYR A 151 -25.22 33.23 18.09
CA TYR A 151 -24.89 33.75 19.41
C TYR A 151 -25.83 33.14 20.44
N PHE A 152 -25.27 32.69 21.56
CA PHE A 152 -26.05 32.14 22.66
C PHE A 152 -26.34 33.22 23.70
N ARG A 153 -27.57 33.20 24.23
CA ARG A 153 -28.03 34.13 25.26
C ARG A 153 -28.71 33.36 26.39
N ILE A 154 -28.54 33.87 27.60
CA ILE A 154 -29.19 33.38 28.81
C ILE A 154 -30.19 34.40 29.32
N GLU A 155 -31.40 33.90 29.60
CA GLU A 155 -32.46 34.59 30.32
C GLU A 155 -32.61 33.96 31.72
N ASN A 156 -31.97 34.57 32.73
CA ASN A 156 -31.98 34.13 34.13
C ASN A 156 -32.13 35.36 35.04
N GLU A 157 -33.33 35.95 35.11
CA GLU A 157 -33.58 37.22 35.81
C GLU A 157 -32.89 37.32 37.19
N PRO A 158 -32.11 38.39 37.50
CA PRO A 158 -31.81 39.57 36.67
C PRO A 158 -30.67 39.38 35.66
N PHE A 159 -29.99 38.24 35.67
CA PHE A 159 -28.87 37.93 34.79
C PHE A 159 -29.36 37.61 33.37
N ARG A 160 -29.32 38.63 32.51
CA ARG A 160 -29.77 38.59 31.12
C ARG A 160 -28.67 39.08 30.19
N THR A 161 -28.04 38.18 29.46
CA THR A 161 -26.86 38.56 28.67
C THR A 161 -26.59 37.59 27.52
N THR A 162 -25.97 38.12 26.46
CA THR A 162 -25.59 37.40 25.25
C THR A 162 -24.08 37.19 25.23
N ALA A 163 -23.62 35.99 24.90
CA ALA A 163 -22.22 35.64 24.72
C ALA A 163 -21.70 36.14 23.35
N PHE A 164 -21.62 37.46 23.16
CA PHE A 164 -21.30 38.05 21.87
C PHE A 164 -19.82 37.88 21.45
N CYS A 165 -18.93 37.61 22.40
CA CYS A 165 -17.51 37.35 22.13
C CYS A 165 -17.21 35.92 21.71
N ASP A 166 -18.17 35.01 21.88
CA ASP A 166 -18.04 33.61 21.53
C ASP A 166 -19.06 33.19 20.47
N PRO A 167 -19.03 33.80 19.27
CA PRO A 167 -19.90 33.37 18.19
C PRO A 167 -19.55 31.95 17.73
N LEU A 168 -20.59 31.21 17.39
CA LEU A 168 -20.51 29.91 16.71
C LEU A 168 -20.82 30.12 15.22
N GLN A 169 -19.90 29.79 14.34
CA GLN A 169 -20.15 29.78 12.90
C GLN A 169 -20.57 28.38 12.45
N ILE A 170 -21.75 28.25 11.85
CA ILE A 170 -22.24 26.99 11.27
C ILE A 170 -22.21 27.11 9.76
N ARG A 171 -21.60 26.12 9.10
CA ARG A 171 -21.64 25.96 7.63
C ARG A 171 -22.38 24.68 7.27
N VAL A 172 -23.51 24.81 6.59
CA VAL A 172 -24.29 23.66 6.12
C VAL A 172 -23.88 23.33 4.69
N GLN A 173 -23.49 22.08 4.45
CA GLN A 173 -23.07 21.58 3.14
C GLN A 173 -24.04 20.52 2.64
N ASP A 174 -24.18 20.40 1.32
CA ASP A 174 -24.96 19.32 0.73
C ASP A 174 -24.16 18.01 0.57
N SER A 175 -22.82 18.11 0.47
CA SER A 175 -21.94 16.96 0.30
C SER A 175 -21.62 16.32 1.67
N PRO A 176 -21.74 14.99 1.81
CA PRO A 176 -21.36 14.27 3.04
C PRO A 176 -19.84 14.21 3.20
N TRP A 177 -19.36 14.09 4.45
CA TRP A 177 -17.93 13.91 4.72
C TRP A 177 -17.45 12.52 4.34
N SER A 178 -16.35 12.47 3.60
CA SER A 178 -15.62 11.24 3.33
C SER A 178 -15.08 10.63 4.63
N PRO A 179 -15.22 9.31 4.84
CA PRO A 179 -14.59 8.65 5.96
C PRO A 179 -13.07 8.69 5.85
N SER A 180 -12.36 8.49 6.95
CA SER A 180 -10.91 8.34 7.00
C SER A 180 -10.55 6.88 7.23
N ILE A 181 -9.47 6.41 6.61
CA ILE A 181 -8.90 5.07 6.84
C ILE A 181 -7.54 5.26 7.48
N ASN A 182 -7.41 4.83 8.73
CA ASN A 182 -6.18 4.89 9.50
C ASN A 182 -5.64 3.48 9.73
N ILE A 183 -4.34 3.30 9.49
CA ILE A 183 -3.64 2.04 9.74
C ILE A 183 -2.65 2.28 10.87
N SER A 184 -2.71 1.44 11.90
CA SER A 184 -1.88 1.56 13.12
C SER A 184 -0.36 1.48 12.90
N ALA A 185 0.09 1.09 11.70
CA ALA A 185 1.49 0.99 11.34
C ALA A 185 1.77 1.70 10.01
N GLY A 186 2.94 2.35 9.90
CA GLY A 186 3.40 2.96 8.65
C GLY A 186 3.93 1.92 7.66
N ASP A 187 5.03 1.25 8.03
CA ASP A 187 5.63 0.21 7.17
C ASP A 187 4.94 -1.14 7.39
N LEU A 188 4.16 -1.58 6.40
CA LEU A 188 3.40 -2.83 6.45
C LEU A 188 4.25 -4.01 5.99
N LYS A 189 4.35 -5.06 6.80
CA LYS A 189 5.12 -6.28 6.50
C LYS A 189 4.28 -7.55 6.63
N GLU A 190 4.63 -8.58 5.87
CA GLU A 190 4.01 -9.89 5.99
C GLU A 190 4.10 -10.43 7.44
N LYS A 191 3.06 -11.14 7.89
CA LYS A 191 2.89 -11.73 9.23
C LYS A 191 2.73 -10.72 10.37
N GLN A 192 2.76 -9.42 10.08
CA GLN A 192 2.45 -8.39 11.05
C GLN A 192 0.93 -8.28 11.23
N SER A 193 0.47 -8.27 12.48
CA SER A 193 -0.92 -7.93 12.80
C SER A 193 -1.04 -6.42 12.95
N VAL A 194 -1.91 -5.81 12.16
CA VAL A 194 -2.20 -4.37 12.21
C VAL A 194 -3.68 -4.15 12.42
N SER A 195 -4.01 -3.11 13.17
CA SER A 195 -5.37 -2.61 13.26
C SER A 195 -5.61 -1.57 12.19
N ILE A 196 -6.71 -1.75 11.45
CA ILE A 196 -7.21 -0.84 10.42
C ILE A 196 -8.52 -0.27 10.94
N THR A 197 -8.61 1.05 10.98
CA THR A 197 -9.78 1.78 11.49
C THR A 197 -10.35 2.65 10.38
N CYS A 198 -11.63 2.47 10.07
CA CYS A 198 -12.40 3.43 9.31
C CYS A 198 -13.15 4.36 10.28
N SER A 199 -13.12 5.67 10.07
CA SER A 199 -13.78 6.65 10.95
C SER A 199 -14.52 7.72 10.17
N ALA A 200 -15.72 8.08 10.62
CA ALA A 200 -16.50 9.18 10.05
C ALA A 200 -16.99 10.12 11.15
N LEU A 201 -17.12 11.40 10.79
CA LEU A 201 -17.67 12.43 11.67
C LEU A 201 -19.13 12.09 11.98
N THR A 202 -19.54 12.30 13.23
CA THR A 202 -20.91 12.03 13.68
C THR A 202 -21.53 13.30 14.26
N PRO A 203 -22.06 14.21 13.42
CA PRO A 203 -22.73 15.42 13.90
C PRO A 203 -23.99 15.13 14.72
N CYS A 204 -24.56 13.93 14.56
CA CYS A 204 -25.81 13.48 15.16
C CYS A 204 -25.60 12.22 16.01
N PRO A 205 -25.40 12.33 17.33
CA PRO A 205 -25.15 11.15 18.17
C PRO A 205 -26.34 10.18 18.21
N HIS A 206 -27.58 10.67 18.08
CA HIS A 206 -28.79 9.83 18.01
C HIS A 206 -29.09 9.28 16.60
N SER A 207 -28.31 9.65 15.59
CA SER A 207 -28.48 9.18 14.21
C SER A 207 -27.12 9.11 13.51
N PRO A 208 -26.22 8.22 13.98
CA PRO A 208 -24.87 8.11 13.45
C PRO A 208 -24.86 7.62 11.99
N PRO A 209 -23.78 7.92 11.23
CA PRO A 209 -23.64 7.38 9.88
C PRO A 209 -23.46 5.86 9.92
N ARG A 210 -24.06 5.16 8.96
CA ARG A 210 -23.82 3.74 8.74
C ARG A 210 -22.50 3.58 7.99
N LEU A 211 -21.52 2.97 8.64
CA LEU A 211 -20.24 2.61 8.03
C LEU A 211 -20.31 1.22 7.41
N THR A 212 -19.72 1.07 6.23
CA THR A 212 -19.51 -0.23 5.57
C THR A 212 -18.16 -0.25 4.88
N TRP A 213 -17.53 -1.41 4.82
CA TRP A 213 -16.24 -1.60 4.17
C TRP A 213 -16.08 -3.01 3.60
N ASN A 214 -15.10 -3.21 2.73
CA ASN A 214 -14.86 -4.49 2.06
C ASN A 214 -13.94 -5.46 2.85
N LEU A 215 -13.34 -5.02 3.95
CA LEU A 215 -12.48 -5.86 4.80
C LEU A 215 -13.28 -6.89 5.60
N HIS A 216 -14.36 -6.45 6.24
CA HIS A 216 -15.25 -7.32 7.00
C HIS A 216 -16.69 -6.77 6.98
N PRO A 217 -17.58 -7.32 6.14
CA PRO A 217 -18.92 -6.77 5.92
C PRO A 217 -19.79 -6.67 7.18
N ASP A 218 -19.53 -7.53 8.17
CA ASP A 218 -20.34 -7.68 9.40
C ASP A 218 -19.69 -7.02 10.63
N SER A 219 -18.75 -6.10 10.46
CA SER A 219 -18.18 -5.36 11.58
C SER A 219 -19.21 -4.40 12.18
N ASP A 220 -19.39 -4.47 13.50
CA ASP A 220 -20.19 -3.50 14.25
C ASP A 220 -19.44 -2.17 14.38
N SER A 221 -20.17 -1.08 14.17
CA SER A 221 -19.65 0.28 14.32
C SER A 221 -19.91 0.82 15.72
N GLU A 222 -18.89 1.45 16.31
CA GLU A 222 -18.97 2.10 17.61
C GLU A 222 -18.90 3.62 17.46
N THR A 223 -19.69 4.36 18.25
CA THR A 223 -19.64 5.83 18.26
C THR A 223 -19.04 6.30 19.56
N GLU A 224 -17.99 7.11 19.46
CA GLU A 224 -17.24 7.64 20.60
C GLU A 224 -17.37 9.16 20.67
N GLU A 225 -17.34 9.71 21.89
CA GLU A 225 -17.24 11.15 22.15
C GLU A 225 -15.76 11.56 22.23
N ASN A 226 -15.38 12.56 21.46
CA ASN A 226 -14.04 13.12 21.42
C ASN A 226 -13.84 14.15 22.55
N THR A 227 -12.58 14.47 22.84
CA THR A 227 -12.22 15.45 23.89
C THR A 227 -12.75 16.87 23.64
N ASP A 228 -13.09 17.20 22.40
CA ASP A 228 -13.69 18.49 22.00
C ASP A 228 -15.24 18.46 22.05
N GLY A 229 -15.83 17.35 22.50
CA GLY A 229 -17.28 17.13 22.57
C GLY A 229 -17.94 16.75 21.24
N THR A 230 -17.16 16.57 20.17
CA THR A 230 -17.68 16.04 18.90
C THR A 230 -17.80 14.52 18.96
N PHE A 231 -18.60 13.90 18.09
CA PHE A 231 -18.71 12.44 18.03
C PHE A 231 -18.08 11.87 16.76
N THR A 232 -17.57 10.66 16.84
CA THR A 232 -16.99 9.94 15.69
C THR A 232 -17.44 8.49 15.73
N THR A 233 -17.99 8.01 14.63
CA THR A 233 -18.33 6.60 14.45
C THR A 233 -17.15 5.88 13.79
N LYS A 234 -16.77 4.71 14.31
CA LYS A 234 -15.61 3.94 13.89
C LYS A 234 -15.96 2.48 13.62
N LEU A 235 -15.32 1.92 12.60
CA LEU A 235 -15.20 0.48 12.37
C LEU A 235 -13.73 0.11 12.51
N GLN A 236 -13.43 -0.92 13.28
CA GLN A 236 -12.05 -1.33 13.51
C GLN A 236 -11.91 -2.84 13.38
N GLN A 237 -10.86 -3.27 12.69
CA GLN A 237 -10.54 -4.67 12.50
C GLN A 237 -9.04 -4.87 12.59
N THR A 238 -8.65 -5.95 13.27
CA THR A 238 -7.28 -6.41 13.29
C THR A 238 -7.09 -7.48 12.21
N VAL A 239 -6.10 -7.27 11.35
CA VAL A 239 -5.76 -8.16 10.22
C VAL A 239 -4.31 -8.58 10.35
N THR A 240 -4.05 -9.87 10.20
CA THR A 240 -2.68 -10.39 10.03
C THR A 240 -2.31 -10.35 8.56
N LEU A 241 -1.36 -9.47 8.22
CA LEU A 241 -0.97 -9.21 6.85
C LEU A 241 -0.32 -10.43 6.19
N SER A 242 -0.59 -10.59 4.90
CA SER A 242 0.04 -11.60 4.03
C SER A 242 0.50 -10.92 2.73
N HIS A 243 1.33 -11.60 1.93
CA HIS A 243 1.74 -11.12 0.62
C HIS A 243 0.58 -10.85 -0.35
N THR A 244 -0.58 -11.51 -0.17
CA THR A 244 -1.77 -11.29 -1.01
C THR A 244 -2.49 -9.99 -0.72
N HIS A 245 -2.16 -9.31 0.38
CA HIS A 245 -2.71 -8.00 0.71
C HIS A 245 -1.97 -6.85 0.01
N ASP A 246 -0.81 -7.08 -0.61
CA ASP A 246 -0.14 -6.04 -1.41
C ASP A 246 -0.97 -5.69 -2.65
N GLY A 247 -1.28 -4.42 -2.82
CA GLY A 247 -2.17 -3.94 -3.89
C GLY A 247 -3.66 -4.12 -3.59
N TYR A 248 -4.05 -4.62 -2.41
CA TYR A 248 -5.45 -4.72 -2.01
C TYR A 248 -6.03 -3.32 -1.72
N ASN A 249 -7.12 -2.95 -2.40
CA ASN A 249 -7.83 -1.70 -2.16
C ASN A 249 -8.88 -1.87 -1.07
N ILE A 250 -8.67 -1.23 0.06
CA ILE A 250 -9.69 -1.07 1.09
C ILE A 250 -10.64 0.03 0.63
N SER A 251 -11.93 -0.24 0.64
CA SER A 251 -12.99 0.76 0.43
C SER A 251 -13.81 0.85 1.71
N CYS A 252 -13.99 2.08 2.21
CA CYS A 252 -14.91 2.36 3.30
C CYS A 252 -15.88 3.46 2.88
N SER A 253 -17.17 3.26 3.15
CA SER A 253 -18.24 4.21 2.86
C SER A 253 -19.01 4.60 4.12
N ALA A 254 -19.33 5.87 4.23
CA ALA A 254 -20.16 6.44 5.29
C ALA A 254 -21.49 6.93 4.71
N THR A 255 -22.59 6.36 5.19
CA THR A 255 -23.95 6.72 4.76
C THR A 255 -24.67 7.48 5.88
N TYR A 256 -24.94 8.75 5.65
CA TYR A 256 -25.57 9.65 6.60
C TYR A 256 -27.10 9.65 6.41
N PRO A 257 -27.88 9.44 7.48
CA PRO A 257 -29.33 9.58 7.43
C PRO A 257 -29.72 11.05 7.24
N VAL A 258 -30.75 11.27 6.42
CA VAL A 258 -31.31 12.58 6.08
C VAL A 258 -32.81 12.53 6.31
N ASN A 259 -33.34 13.51 7.02
CA ASN A 259 -34.75 13.60 7.32
C ASN A 259 -35.54 14.03 6.08
N GLY A 260 -36.57 13.27 5.72
CA GLY A 260 -37.46 13.59 4.60
C GLY A 260 -36.84 13.47 3.21
N GLY A 261 -35.63 12.89 3.08
CA GLY A 261 -34.92 12.75 1.80
C GLY A 261 -34.05 11.49 1.72
N PRO A 262 -33.39 11.24 0.58
CA PRO A 262 -32.47 10.13 0.43
C PRO A 262 -31.23 10.32 1.31
N SER A 263 -30.73 9.23 1.88
CA SER A 263 -29.45 9.22 2.61
C SER A 263 -28.31 9.67 1.69
N LYS A 264 -27.30 10.32 2.27
CA LYS A 264 -26.14 10.84 1.56
C LYS A 264 -24.91 10.00 1.91
N THR A 265 -24.19 9.54 0.89
CA THR A 265 -23.05 8.63 1.07
C THR A 265 -21.77 9.23 0.53
N ALA A 266 -20.66 9.06 1.26
CA ALA A 266 -19.31 9.31 0.79
C ALA A 266 -18.45 8.05 0.94
N GLU A 267 -17.41 7.93 0.12
CA GLU A 267 -16.50 6.78 0.12
C GLU A 267 -15.04 7.25 0.10
N THR A 268 -14.18 6.47 0.76
CA THR A 268 -12.73 6.62 0.73
C THR A 268 -12.10 5.28 0.42
N GLN A 269 -11.07 5.28 -0.42
CA GLN A 269 -10.29 4.10 -0.76
C GLN A 269 -8.83 4.26 -0.38
N GLN A 270 -8.22 3.18 0.10
CA GLN A 270 -6.80 3.12 0.45
C GLN A 270 -6.19 1.80 -0.04
N THR A 271 -5.17 1.87 -0.88
CA THR A 271 -4.41 0.70 -1.32
C THR A 271 -3.39 0.30 -0.25
N LEU A 272 -3.37 -0.97 0.12
CA LEU A 272 -2.35 -1.54 0.99
C LEU A 272 -1.05 -1.78 0.23
N SER A 273 0.06 -1.40 0.84
CA SER A 273 1.41 -1.62 0.31
C SER A 273 2.20 -2.47 1.29
N VAL A 274 2.18 -3.80 1.10
CA VAL A 274 2.74 -4.76 2.05
C VAL A 274 4.07 -5.28 1.53
N SER A 275 5.10 -5.23 2.36
CA SER A 275 6.41 -5.79 2.03
C SER A 275 6.50 -7.26 2.46
N TYR A 276 7.04 -8.11 1.60
CA TYR A 276 7.15 -9.55 1.80
C TYR A 276 8.45 -10.12 1.18
N ALA A 277 8.93 -11.22 1.76
CA ALA A 277 10.03 -12.01 1.20
C ALA A 277 9.59 -12.65 -0.14
N PRO A 278 10.51 -13.11 -1.01
CA PRO A 278 10.18 -13.63 -2.33
C PRO A 278 9.09 -14.72 -2.29
N ARG A 279 8.11 -14.62 -3.20
CA ARG A 279 6.96 -15.53 -3.35
C ARG A 279 6.81 -15.97 -4.80
N ASP A 280 6.20 -17.15 -4.98
CA ASP A 280 5.96 -17.78 -6.28
C ASP A 280 7.21 -17.88 -7.15
N THR A 281 8.35 -18.17 -6.52
CA THR A 281 9.62 -18.35 -7.23
C THR A 281 9.52 -19.55 -8.17
N SER A 282 9.80 -19.33 -9.44
CA SER A 282 9.67 -20.32 -10.51
C SER A 282 10.98 -20.42 -11.29
N ALA A 283 11.58 -21.60 -11.25
CA ALA A 283 12.69 -21.98 -12.12
C ALA A 283 12.13 -22.71 -13.35
N SER A 284 12.55 -22.31 -14.54
CA SER A 284 12.13 -22.89 -15.81
C SER A 284 13.32 -23.11 -16.74
N ILE A 285 13.14 -23.96 -17.74
CA ILE A 285 14.17 -24.35 -18.71
C ILE A 285 13.65 -24.17 -20.14
N SER A 286 14.49 -23.67 -21.03
CA SER A 286 14.21 -23.59 -22.47
C SER A 286 15.45 -23.91 -23.31
N PRO A 287 15.37 -24.83 -24.30
CA PRO A 287 14.25 -25.74 -24.56
C PRO A 287 14.02 -26.77 -23.43
N SER A 288 12.78 -27.20 -23.25
CA SER A 288 12.39 -28.26 -22.29
C SER A 288 12.26 -29.63 -22.99
N GLY A 289 12.22 -30.70 -22.21
CA GLY A 289 12.09 -32.07 -22.72
C GLY A 289 13.37 -32.90 -22.56
N LEU A 290 13.48 -34.01 -23.32
CA LEU A 290 14.68 -34.86 -23.32
C LEU A 290 15.74 -34.24 -24.22
N LEU A 291 16.85 -33.81 -23.62
CA LEU A 291 17.91 -33.08 -24.31
C LEU A 291 19.05 -34.01 -24.70
N SER A 292 19.72 -33.72 -25.81
CA SER A 292 20.98 -34.38 -26.17
C SER A 292 22.15 -33.66 -25.51
N ALA A 293 23.17 -34.41 -25.10
CA ALA A 293 24.43 -33.81 -24.66
C ALA A 293 25.01 -32.88 -25.74
N GLY A 294 25.51 -31.72 -25.35
CA GLY A 294 26.05 -30.68 -26.24
C GLY A 294 25.05 -29.56 -26.60
N ILE A 295 23.77 -29.68 -26.23
CA ILE A 295 22.76 -28.65 -26.47
C ILE A 295 22.88 -27.53 -25.42
N TRP A 296 22.74 -26.28 -25.87
CA TRP A 296 22.64 -25.12 -24.99
C TRP A 296 21.20 -24.92 -24.54
N VAL A 297 21.03 -24.74 -23.22
CA VAL A 297 19.73 -24.41 -22.60
C VAL A 297 19.86 -23.18 -21.73
N ASN A 298 18.74 -22.47 -21.58
CA ASN A 298 18.60 -21.34 -20.68
C ASN A 298 17.71 -21.73 -19.51
N LEU A 299 18.24 -21.61 -18.30
CA LEU A 299 17.48 -21.67 -17.07
C LEU A 299 17.05 -20.25 -16.67
N THR A 300 15.76 -20.03 -16.43
CA THR A 300 15.23 -18.72 -16.06
C THR A 300 14.51 -18.81 -14.73
N CYS A 301 14.79 -17.84 -13.86
CA CYS A 301 14.21 -17.72 -12.53
C CYS A 301 13.39 -16.44 -12.41
N SER A 302 12.13 -16.58 -12.01
CA SER A 302 11.22 -15.46 -11.79
C SER A 302 10.64 -15.55 -10.37
N SER A 303 10.44 -14.41 -9.73
CA SER A 303 9.90 -14.34 -8.37
C SER A 303 9.20 -13.01 -8.13
N ARG A 304 8.11 -13.02 -7.34
CA ARG A 304 7.42 -11.80 -6.88
C ARG A 304 7.95 -11.40 -5.51
N ALA A 305 8.29 -10.13 -5.31
CA ALA A 305 8.80 -9.66 -4.04
C ALA A 305 8.59 -8.15 -3.87
N LYS A 306 8.47 -7.71 -2.62
CA LYS A 306 8.46 -6.30 -2.25
C LYS A 306 9.22 -6.11 -0.93
N PRO A 307 10.38 -5.44 -0.89
CA PRO A 307 11.05 -4.73 -1.99
C PRO A 307 11.54 -5.68 -3.10
N PRO A 308 11.92 -5.14 -4.29
CA PRO A 308 12.41 -5.94 -5.42
C PRO A 308 13.54 -6.90 -5.05
N ILE A 309 13.65 -7.99 -5.82
CA ILE A 309 14.71 -8.99 -5.66
C ILE A 309 16.08 -8.32 -5.79
N SER A 310 16.97 -8.56 -4.82
CA SER A 310 18.34 -8.06 -4.82
C SER A 310 19.30 -8.98 -5.58
N SER A 311 19.02 -10.29 -5.60
CA SER A 311 19.87 -11.27 -6.27
C SER A 311 19.12 -12.57 -6.61
N PHE A 312 19.48 -13.17 -7.74
CA PHE A 312 19.13 -14.55 -8.10
C PHE A 312 20.43 -15.36 -8.16
N THR A 313 20.47 -16.50 -7.47
CA THR A 313 21.64 -17.40 -7.48
C THR A 313 21.23 -18.81 -7.90
N TRP A 314 21.95 -19.39 -8.86
CA TRP A 314 21.74 -20.75 -9.33
C TRP A 314 22.73 -21.72 -8.70
N PHE A 315 22.23 -22.88 -8.34
CA PHE A 315 22.99 -23.99 -7.80
C PHE A 315 22.72 -25.26 -8.62
N LYS A 316 23.78 -26.05 -8.86
CA LYS A 316 23.68 -27.43 -9.36
C LYS A 316 23.80 -28.37 -8.17
N THR A 317 22.88 -29.31 -8.04
CA THR A 317 22.98 -30.39 -7.04
C THR A 317 24.05 -31.37 -7.48
N THR A 318 25.06 -31.61 -6.64
CA THR A 318 26.12 -32.59 -6.88
C THR A 318 26.25 -33.55 -5.71
N THR A 319 27.00 -34.64 -5.88
CA THR A 319 27.28 -35.62 -4.81
C THR A 319 28.01 -34.99 -3.62
N ASP A 320 28.82 -33.96 -3.86
CA ASP A 320 29.60 -33.24 -2.85
C ASP A 320 28.81 -32.06 -2.23
N GLY A 321 27.51 -31.95 -2.56
CA GLY A 321 26.62 -30.88 -2.12
C GLY A 321 26.27 -29.87 -3.23
N PRO A 322 25.51 -28.82 -2.89
CA PRO A 322 25.11 -27.81 -3.86
C PRO A 322 26.28 -26.92 -4.27
N LYS A 323 26.53 -26.79 -5.57
CA LYS A 323 27.58 -25.93 -6.13
C LYS A 323 26.95 -24.69 -6.76
N LYS A 324 27.36 -23.48 -6.34
CA LYS A 324 26.97 -22.22 -7.01
C LYS A 324 27.53 -22.23 -8.44
N VAL A 325 26.67 -22.05 -9.43
CA VAL A 325 27.04 -22.09 -10.86
C VAL A 325 26.83 -20.76 -11.57
N HIS A 326 25.89 -19.93 -11.13
CA HIS A 326 25.61 -18.65 -11.76
C HIS A 326 24.94 -17.65 -10.81
N GLU A 327 25.08 -16.37 -11.12
CA GLU A 327 24.41 -15.26 -10.44
C GLU A 327 23.74 -14.38 -11.50
N GLY A 328 22.42 -14.27 -11.42
CA GLY A 328 21.60 -13.69 -12.47
C GLY A 328 20.26 -14.41 -12.61
N HIS A 329 19.25 -13.71 -13.13
CA HIS A 329 17.91 -14.27 -13.34
C HIS A 329 17.87 -15.33 -14.46
N MET A 330 18.87 -15.34 -15.35
CA MET A 330 18.96 -16.28 -16.47
C MET A 330 20.36 -16.89 -16.54
N TYR A 331 20.45 -18.20 -16.55
CA TYR A 331 21.70 -18.97 -16.63
C TYR A 331 21.71 -19.85 -17.89
N SER A 332 22.62 -19.57 -18.82
CA SER A 332 22.85 -20.38 -20.01
C SER A 332 23.92 -21.44 -19.75
N LEU A 333 23.60 -22.71 -20.00
CA LEU A 333 24.53 -23.83 -19.81
C LEU A 333 24.49 -24.81 -20.97
N ASN A 334 25.62 -25.47 -21.20
CA ASN A 334 25.73 -26.59 -22.13
C ASN A 334 25.42 -27.91 -21.39
N VAL A 335 24.45 -28.65 -21.89
CA VAL A 335 23.96 -29.89 -21.28
C VAL A 335 24.98 -31.01 -21.48
N THR A 336 25.52 -31.53 -20.39
CA THR A 336 26.44 -32.70 -20.41
C THR A 336 25.75 -33.97 -19.95
N ASP A 337 25.00 -33.84 -18.87
CA ASP A 337 24.37 -34.90 -18.11
C ASP A 337 23.06 -34.37 -17.50
N GLY A 338 22.16 -35.28 -17.15
CA GLY A 338 20.93 -34.92 -16.45
C GLY A 338 21.25 -34.53 -15.01
N ALA A 339 20.74 -33.39 -14.55
CA ALA A 339 21.01 -32.88 -13.21
C ALA A 339 19.91 -31.94 -12.71
N ASP A 340 19.77 -31.89 -11.39
CA ASP A 340 18.89 -30.94 -10.71
C ASP A 340 19.60 -29.61 -10.50
N TYR A 341 18.89 -28.54 -10.85
CA TYR A 341 19.29 -27.17 -10.58
C TYR A 341 18.23 -26.51 -9.71
N TYR A 342 18.64 -25.54 -8.92
CA TYR A 342 17.70 -24.69 -8.22
C TYR A 342 18.17 -23.25 -8.17
N CYS A 343 17.20 -22.36 -8.23
CA CYS A 343 17.40 -20.92 -8.10
C CYS A 343 16.96 -20.47 -6.71
N VAL A 344 17.77 -19.62 -6.08
CA VAL A 344 17.43 -18.90 -4.85
C VAL A 344 17.24 -17.43 -5.20
N ALA A 345 16.01 -16.95 -5.03
CA ALA A 345 15.66 -15.53 -5.14
C ALA A 345 15.72 -14.90 -3.75
N VAL A 346 16.36 -13.73 -3.62
CA VAL A 346 16.60 -13.06 -2.32
C VAL A 346 16.17 -11.60 -2.39
N ASN A 347 15.53 -11.10 -1.33
CA ASN A 347 15.40 -9.67 -1.08
C ASN A 347 15.78 -9.35 0.38
N ALA A 348 15.64 -8.09 0.78
CA ALA A 348 15.98 -7.63 2.14
C ALA A 348 15.16 -8.31 3.26
N LEU A 349 14.06 -9.01 2.93
CA LEU A 349 13.16 -9.65 3.90
C LEU A 349 13.31 -11.17 3.96
N GLY A 350 14.03 -11.79 3.02
CA GLY A 350 14.25 -13.23 3.02
C GLY A 350 14.54 -13.79 1.64
N ASN A 351 14.30 -15.09 1.48
CA ASN A 351 14.55 -15.80 0.24
C ASN A 351 13.49 -16.87 -0.04
N GLN A 352 13.44 -17.33 -1.28
CA GLN A 352 12.68 -18.50 -1.68
C GLN A 352 13.44 -19.26 -2.77
N THR A 353 13.32 -20.58 -2.74
CA THR A 353 14.01 -21.49 -3.66
C THR A 353 13.02 -22.17 -4.59
N SER A 354 13.42 -22.37 -5.85
CA SER A 354 12.65 -23.10 -6.86
C SER A 354 13.55 -24.03 -7.66
N TRP A 355 13.08 -25.24 -7.94
CA TRP A 355 13.88 -26.33 -8.53
C TRP A 355 13.49 -26.57 -9.99
N VAL A 356 14.44 -27.01 -10.80
CA VAL A 356 14.25 -27.42 -12.19
C VAL A 356 15.17 -28.60 -12.52
N HIS A 357 14.59 -29.65 -13.10
CA HIS A 357 15.33 -30.82 -13.54
C HIS A 357 15.73 -30.69 -15.02
N VAL A 358 17.02 -30.81 -15.31
CA VAL A 358 17.53 -30.90 -16.67
C VAL A 358 17.59 -32.37 -17.05
N ASN A 359 16.74 -32.80 -17.98
CA ASN A 359 16.71 -34.19 -18.45
C ASN A 359 17.61 -34.32 -19.70
N ALA A 360 18.69 -35.08 -19.60
CA ALA A 360 19.62 -35.30 -20.71
C ALA A 360 19.81 -36.78 -21.01
N SER A 361 19.77 -37.12 -22.30
CA SER A 361 20.26 -38.39 -22.81
C SER A 361 21.79 -38.40 -22.76
N ALA A 362 22.35 -39.40 -22.09
CA ALA A 362 23.79 -39.58 -22.03
C ALA A 362 24.36 -39.60 -23.46
N ALA A 363 25.42 -38.83 -23.70
CA ALA A 363 26.19 -38.98 -24.91
C ALA A 363 26.58 -40.45 -25.03
N ARG A 364 26.14 -41.14 -26.10
CA ARG A 364 26.68 -42.46 -26.43
C ARG A 364 28.14 -42.27 -26.79
N THR A 365 29.04 -42.35 -25.82
CA THR A 365 30.44 -42.56 -26.10
C THR A 365 30.54 -43.95 -26.69
N VAL A 366 30.56 -44.05 -28.02
CA VAL A 366 30.94 -45.29 -28.68
C VAL A 366 32.37 -45.53 -28.24
N ASP A 367 32.56 -46.48 -27.33
CA ASP A 367 33.87 -46.80 -26.78
C ASP A 367 34.82 -47.07 -27.95
N VAL A 368 35.89 -46.28 -28.06
CA VAL A 368 36.87 -46.39 -29.14
C VAL A 368 37.39 -47.82 -29.20
N TYR A 369 37.51 -48.48 -28.05
CA TYR A 369 37.88 -49.89 -27.96
C TYR A 369 36.86 -50.83 -28.61
N THR A 370 35.56 -50.59 -28.45
CA THR A 370 34.52 -51.35 -29.18
C THR A 370 34.58 -51.15 -30.69
N THR A 371 34.82 -49.91 -31.15
CA THR A 371 34.94 -49.62 -32.60
C THR A 371 36.19 -50.26 -33.19
N VAL A 372 37.32 -50.21 -32.50
CA VAL A 372 38.57 -50.86 -32.89
C VAL A 372 38.44 -52.39 -32.88
N ARG A 373 37.74 -52.97 -31.90
CA ARG A 373 37.45 -54.41 -31.88
C ARG A 373 36.60 -54.86 -33.06
N ILE A 374 35.53 -54.12 -33.39
CA ILE A 374 34.65 -54.48 -34.50
C ILE A 374 35.38 -54.36 -35.84
N THR A 375 36.11 -53.26 -36.05
CA THR A 375 36.92 -53.08 -37.27
C THR A 375 38.04 -54.10 -37.39
N GLY A 376 38.71 -54.45 -36.28
CA GLY A 376 39.71 -55.53 -36.24
C GLY A 376 39.13 -56.90 -36.60
N LEU A 377 37.95 -57.24 -36.09
CA LEU A 377 37.26 -58.49 -36.43
C LEU A 377 36.84 -58.53 -37.92
N LEU A 378 36.34 -57.43 -38.47
CA LEU A 378 35.97 -57.34 -39.90
C LEU A 378 37.19 -57.47 -40.81
N MET A 379 38.32 -56.86 -40.45
CA MET A 379 39.61 -57.03 -41.15
C MET A 379 40.09 -58.48 -41.12
N LEU A 380 39.96 -59.15 -39.96
CA LEU A 380 40.35 -60.56 -39.84
C LEU A 380 39.45 -61.47 -40.71
N CYS A 381 38.14 -61.27 -40.66
CA CYS A 381 37.19 -62.04 -41.46
C CYS A 381 37.41 -61.84 -42.96
N SER A 382 37.63 -60.61 -43.41
CA SER A 382 37.94 -60.33 -44.82
C SER A 382 39.27 -60.97 -45.25
N ALA A 383 40.31 -60.95 -44.40
CA ALA A 383 41.56 -61.64 -44.68
C ALA A 383 41.37 -63.16 -44.81
N VAL A 384 40.54 -63.79 -43.96
CA VAL A 384 40.22 -65.23 -44.06
C VAL A 384 39.45 -65.54 -45.34
N VAL A 385 38.47 -64.72 -45.71
CA VAL A 385 37.73 -64.89 -46.97
C VAL A 385 38.64 -64.72 -48.19
N ILE A 386 39.52 -63.72 -48.18
CA ILE A 386 40.51 -63.52 -49.25
C ILE A 386 41.46 -64.72 -49.32
N PHE A 387 41.91 -65.23 -48.16
CA PHE A 387 42.77 -66.41 -48.09
C PHE A 387 42.06 -67.65 -48.63
N GLU A 388 40.81 -67.90 -48.25
CA GLU A 388 39.98 -68.99 -48.79
C GLU A 388 39.74 -68.85 -50.30
N CYS A 389 39.41 -67.65 -50.79
CA CYS A 389 39.26 -67.38 -52.21
C CYS A 389 40.56 -67.58 -52.99
N TRP A 390 41.69 -67.13 -52.45
CA TRP A 390 43.02 -67.34 -53.03
C TRP A 390 43.42 -68.81 -53.02
N PHE A 391 43.15 -69.53 -51.93
CA PHE A 391 43.40 -70.96 -51.81
C PHE A 391 42.56 -71.75 -52.81
N ARG A 392 41.26 -71.46 -52.93
CA ARG A 392 40.36 -72.06 -53.94
C ARG A 392 40.78 -71.75 -55.38
N SER A 393 41.24 -70.53 -55.66
CA SER A 393 41.78 -70.14 -56.99
C SER A 393 43.03 -70.95 -57.36
N ARG A 394 43.96 -71.13 -56.41
CA ARG A 394 45.21 -71.85 -56.65
C ARG A 394 44.99 -73.34 -56.94
N PHE A 395 43.96 -73.95 -56.35
CA PHE A 395 43.61 -75.35 -56.63
C PHE A 395 42.74 -75.52 -57.89
N ARG A 396 41.98 -74.50 -58.32
CA ARG A 396 41.24 -74.56 -59.59
C ARG A 396 42.16 -74.48 -60.82
N ASN A 397 43.31 -73.80 -60.70
CA ASN A 397 44.31 -73.73 -61.78
C ASN A 397 45.12 -75.02 -61.94
N LYS A 398 45.09 -75.96 -60.97
CA LYS A 398 45.69 -77.29 -61.12
C LYS A 398 44.79 -78.33 -61.80
N ALA A 399 43.51 -78.01 -62.03
CA ALA A 399 42.58 -78.88 -62.74
C ALA A 399 42.39 -78.51 -64.23
N ALA A 400 42.86 -77.33 -64.65
CA ALA A 400 42.75 -76.86 -66.04
C ALA A 400 44.01 -77.11 -66.89
N GLU A 401 45.12 -77.57 -66.30
CA GLU A 401 46.37 -77.92 -67.00
C GLU A 401 46.51 -79.44 -67.25
N THR A 402 45.47 -80.23 -66.95
CA THR A 402 45.45 -81.70 -67.15
C THR A 402 44.35 -82.17 -68.10
N ASP A 403 43.54 -81.27 -68.67
CA ASP A 403 42.44 -81.64 -69.60
C ASP A 403 42.65 -81.13 -71.05
N ASP A 404 43.75 -80.40 -71.32
CA ASP A 404 44.16 -79.97 -72.68
C ASP A 404 45.30 -80.85 -73.27
N VAL A 405 45.65 -81.95 -72.61
CA VAL A 405 46.66 -82.94 -73.07
C VAL A 405 46.04 -84.30 -73.42
N ASN A 406 44.75 -84.53 -73.15
CA ASN A 406 44.06 -85.80 -73.45
C ASN A 406 43.00 -85.72 -74.57
N ARG A 407 43.05 -84.69 -75.43
CA ARG A 407 42.16 -84.56 -76.60
C ARG A 407 42.89 -84.44 -77.95
N VAL A 408 44.09 -85.01 -78.06
CA VAL A 408 44.76 -85.30 -79.33
C VAL A 408 45.51 -86.62 -79.16
N ILE A 409 45.36 -87.54 -80.12
CA ILE A 409 45.90 -88.92 -80.18
C ILE A 409 45.00 -90.01 -79.56
N GLU A 410 43.81 -90.21 -80.15
CA GLU A 410 43.34 -91.56 -80.51
C GLU A 410 42.49 -91.46 -81.79
N VAL A 411 43.15 -91.08 -82.88
CA VAL A 411 42.76 -91.39 -84.26
C VAL A 411 43.97 -92.10 -84.87
N GLN A 412 43.82 -93.40 -85.13
CA GLN A 412 44.59 -94.31 -86.01
C GLN A 412 45.03 -95.60 -85.31
N ALA A 413 44.16 -96.62 -85.34
CA ALA A 413 44.54 -97.98 -85.78
C ALA A 413 43.26 -98.82 -86.04
N SER A 414 43.05 -99.13 -87.33
CA SER A 414 42.30 -100.23 -87.97
C SER A 414 40.86 -100.54 -87.59
#